data_AF-A0A3B3TWD0-F1
#
_entry.id   AF-A0A3B3TWD0-F1
#
_cell.length_a   1.000
_cell.length_b   1.000
_cell.length_c   1.000
_cell.angle_alpha   90.00
_cell.angle_beta   90.00
_cell.angle_gamma   90.00
#
_symmetry.space_group_name_H-M   'P 1'
#
loop_
_entity.id
_entity.type
_entity.pdbx_description
1 polymer ?
#
loop_
_entity_poly.entity_id
_entity_poly.type
_entity_poly.pdbx_seq_one_letter_code
_entity_poly.pdbx_strand_id
1 'polypeptide(L)'
;MKASRGRDIGLLFKACHSDVKCRNDRGEAVDWYIVYKLPNVKDGGLSYLYMDESTGGWELSKEKIDSETGFLGKTLKPLLDFYTKKTEGFGYLLYNDQPPKPYSAPSSFGHSKGVVMLDRSFGLWLSHSTPKFPTYRSTEFWPSSGNANAQTFLCVTFPYQQFKEIGLQLKYIHAYSFDSEIPKTFPKELHCVAQRSCYPTQKPWFSVERLRSAAGSTFTSFAKYSRFKDGEFWH
;
A
#
# COMPACT_ATOMS: atom_id res chain seq x y z
N MET A 1 17.97 28.67 54.64
CA MET A 1 18.27 28.37 53.23
C MET A 1 17.04 27.75 52.60
N LYS A 2 16.34 28.46 51.70
CA LYS A 2 15.16 27.93 50.98
C LYS A 2 15.66 27.16 49.75
N ALA A 3 15.36 25.87 49.68
CA ALA A 3 15.61 25.06 48.49
C ALA A 3 14.54 25.36 47.43
N SER A 4 14.97 25.91 46.29
CA SER A 4 14.12 26.10 45.11
C SER A 4 13.91 24.75 44.41
N ARG A 5 12.66 24.28 44.33
CA ARG A 5 12.27 23.19 43.43
C ARG A 5 12.31 23.71 41.99
N GLY A 6 13.28 23.24 41.20
CA GLY A 6 13.23 23.32 39.75
C GLY A 6 12.04 22.49 39.25
N ARG A 7 11.19 23.08 38.41
CA ARG A 7 10.19 22.33 37.64
C ARG A 7 10.88 21.88 36.37
N ASP A 8 11.15 20.58 36.24
CA ASP A 8 11.49 19.97 34.97
C ASP A 8 10.26 20.04 34.07
N ILE A 9 10.28 21.00 33.14
CA ILE A 9 9.32 21.07 32.04
C ILE A 9 9.78 20.01 31.03
N GLY A 10 9.30 18.78 31.21
CA GLY A 10 9.42 17.74 30.21
C GLY A 10 8.64 18.14 28.96
N LEU A 11 9.35 18.60 27.94
CA LEU A 11 8.79 18.84 26.61
C LEU A 11 8.45 17.48 25.99
N LEU A 12 7.19 17.05 26.13
CA LEU A 12 6.67 15.90 25.39
C LEU A 12 6.62 16.28 23.91
N PHE A 13 7.68 15.96 23.17
CA PHE A 13 7.59 15.86 21.71
C PHE A 13 6.57 14.76 21.40
N LYS A 14 5.32 15.15 21.10
CA LYS A 14 4.42 14.30 20.33
C LYS A 14 5.07 14.16 18.96
N ALA A 15 5.99 13.21 18.82
CA ALA A 15 6.34 12.69 17.52
C ALA A 15 5.00 12.27 16.88
N CYS A 16 4.61 12.96 15.82
CA CYS A 16 3.42 12.60 15.06
C CYS A 16 3.73 11.26 14.38
N HIS A 17 3.53 10.16 15.11
CA HIS A 17 3.67 8.82 14.57
C HIS A 17 2.67 8.70 13.42
N SER A 18 3.16 8.39 12.23
CA SER A 18 2.31 8.08 11.09
C SER A 18 1.54 6.80 11.39
N ASP A 19 0.24 6.88 11.68
CA ASP A 19 -0.59 5.69 11.96
C ASP A 19 -0.94 4.97 10.64
N VAL A 20 0.04 4.21 10.13
CA VAL A 20 0.00 3.49 8.85
C VAL A 20 -0.70 2.14 9.01
N LYS A 21 -2.00 2.12 8.76
CA LYS A 21 -2.85 0.92 8.77
C LYS A 21 -3.93 1.01 7.70
N CYS A 22 -4.43 -0.14 7.25
CA CYS A 22 -5.65 -0.20 6.48
C CYS A 22 -6.81 0.37 7.32
N ARG A 23 -7.70 1.16 6.71
CA ARG A 23 -8.85 1.75 7.38
C ARG A 23 -10.14 1.50 6.61
N ASN A 24 -11.22 1.24 7.35
CA ASN A 24 -12.56 1.13 6.80
C ASN A 24 -13.23 2.51 6.62
N ASP A 25 -14.47 2.51 6.12
CA ASP A 25 -15.28 3.73 5.91
C ASP A 25 -15.61 4.49 7.20
N ARG A 26 -15.47 3.89 8.38
CA ARG A 26 -15.62 4.58 9.67
C ARG A 26 -14.30 5.22 10.15
N GLY A 27 -13.19 4.93 9.48
CA GLY A 27 -11.85 5.39 9.87
C GLY A 27 -11.18 4.51 10.92
N GLU A 28 -11.81 3.39 11.28
CA GLU A 28 -11.27 2.40 12.19
C GLU A 28 -10.14 1.65 11.50
N ALA A 29 -9.08 1.35 12.25
CA ALA A 29 -8.00 0.50 11.75
C ALA A 29 -8.49 -0.94 11.65
N VAL A 30 -8.23 -1.57 10.50
CA VAL A 30 -8.60 -2.97 10.23
C VAL A 30 -7.37 -3.78 9.83
N ASP A 31 -7.41 -5.07 10.12
CA ASP A 31 -6.29 -5.96 9.80
C ASP A 31 -6.15 -6.18 8.30
N TRP A 32 -7.28 -6.31 7.60
CA TRP A 32 -7.37 -6.43 6.17
C TRP A 32 -8.72 -5.91 5.67
N TYR A 33 -8.80 -5.58 4.39
CA TYR A 33 -10.07 -5.42 3.68
C TYR A 33 -9.93 -5.82 2.21
N ILE A 34 -11.04 -6.19 1.60
CA ILE A 34 -11.17 -6.34 0.14
C ILE A 34 -12.29 -5.42 -0.37
N VAL A 35 -12.05 -4.80 -1.52
CA VAL A 35 -13.00 -3.89 -2.16
C VAL A 35 -13.18 -4.25 -3.62
N TYR A 36 -14.43 -4.24 -4.07
CA TYR A 36 -14.82 -4.37 -5.46
C TYR A 36 -15.53 -3.09 -5.91
N LYS A 37 -14.81 -2.22 -6.62
CA LYS A 37 -15.36 -1.01 -7.21
C LYS A 37 -16.16 -1.37 -8.47
N LEU A 38 -17.39 -0.90 -8.56
CA LEU A 38 -18.36 -1.28 -9.59
C LEU A 38 -18.09 -0.54 -10.91
N PRO A 39 -18.25 -1.18 -12.07
CA PRO A 39 -18.09 -0.50 -13.36
C PRO A 39 -19.07 0.67 -13.49
N ASN A 40 -18.82 1.59 -14.43
CA ASN A 40 -19.68 2.77 -14.63
C ASN A 40 -21.03 2.42 -15.27
N VAL A 41 -21.91 1.82 -14.46
CA VAL A 41 -23.30 1.52 -14.79
C VAL A 41 -24.23 2.45 -14.00
N LYS A 42 -23.80 2.89 -12.80
CA LYS A 42 -24.49 3.83 -11.90
C LYS A 42 -23.47 4.69 -11.16
N ASP A 43 -23.94 5.81 -10.59
CA ASP A 43 -23.18 6.70 -9.70
C ASP A 43 -21.82 7.16 -10.25
N GLY A 44 -21.70 7.28 -11.58
CA GLY A 44 -20.45 7.67 -12.25
C GLY A 44 -19.32 6.64 -12.14
N GLY A 45 -19.62 5.40 -11.72
CA GLY A 45 -18.61 4.36 -11.48
C GLY A 45 -17.79 4.61 -10.22
N LEU A 46 -18.37 5.25 -9.20
CA LEU A 46 -17.67 5.55 -7.94
C LEU A 46 -18.10 4.67 -6.76
N SER A 47 -19.20 3.93 -6.91
CA SER A 47 -19.72 3.00 -5.91
C SER A 47 -18.87 1.72 -5.82
N TYR A 48 -18.82 1.12 -4.64
CA TYR A 48 -18.04 -0.09 -4.40
C TYR A 48 -18.68 -0.98 -3.32
N LEU A 49 -18.40 -2.28 -3.44
CA LEU A 49 -18.63 -3.26 -2.39
C LEU A 49 -17.38 -3.33 -1.51
N TYR A 50 -17.59 -3.43 -0.20
CA TYR A 50 -16.54 -3.48 0.82
C TYR A 50 -16.71 -4.73 1.68
N MET A 51 -15.61 -5.32 2.12
CA MET A 51 -15.59 -6.41 3.08
C MET A 51 -14.33 -6.33 3.95
N ASP A 52 -14.50 -6.49 5.25
CA ASP A 52 -13.44 -6.72 6.22
C ASP A 52 -13.90 -7.80 7.23
N GLU A 53 -13.12 -8.05 8.28
CA GLU A 53 -13.46 -9.01 9.34
C GLU A 53 -14.81 -8.70 10.03
N SER A 54 -15.19 -7.42 10.11
CA SER A 54 -16.36 -6.93 10.84
C SER A 54 -17.67 -6.97 10.04
N THR A 55 -17.60 -6.99 8.69
CA THR A 55 -18.81 -6.94 7.85
C THR A 55 -19.52 -8.27 7.72
N GLY A 56 -18.83 -9.40 7.95
CA GLY A 56 -19.41 -10.75 7.76
C GLY A 56 -19.82 -11.06 6.30
N GLY A 57 -19.37 -10.26 5.33
CA GLY A 57 -19.79 -10.36 3.94
C GLY A 57 -19.52 -9.11 3.12
N TRP A 58 -19.94 -9.12 1.85
CA TRP A 58 -19.90 -7.94 0.99
C TRP A 58 -21.02 -6.98 1.36
N GLU A 59 -20.67 -5.73 1.65
CA GLU A 59 -21.62 -4.64 1.87
C GLU A 59 -21.44 -3.56 0.81
N LEU A 60 -22.55 -2.99 0.32
CA LEU A 60 -22.51 -1.82 -0.55
C LEU A 60 -22.19 -0.59 0.29
N SER A 61 -21.06 0.08 0.01
CA SER A 61 -20.68 1.29 0.73
C SER A 61 -21.58 2.47 0.35
N LYS A 62 -21.74 3.39 1.30
CA LYS A 62 -22.39 4.70 1.10
C LYS A 62 -21.40 5.79 0.68
N GLU A 63 -20.11 5.53 0.84
CA GLU A 63 -19.03 6.42 0.44
C GLU A 63 -18.68 6.20 -1.04
N LYS A 64 -17.95 7.14 -1.62
CA LYS A 64 -17.42 7.03 -2.99
C LYS A 64 -15.93 6.72 -2.96
N ILE A 65 -15.44 5.97 -3.94
CA ILE A 65 -14.04 5.53 -3.95
C ILE A 65 -13.04 6.69 -4.07
N ASP A 66 -13.46 7.82 -4.63
CA ASP A 66 -12.69 9.06 -4.74
C ASP A 66 -12.83 10.00 -3.54
N SER A 67 -13.64 9.63 -2.54
CA SER A 67 -13.85 10.44 -1.34
C SER A 67 -12.70 10.33 -0.35
N GLU A 68 -12.23 11.47 0.16
CA GLU A 68 -11.29 11.52 1.28
C GLU A 68 -11.88 10.94 2.59
N THR A 69 -13.21 10.91 2.71
CA THR A 69 -13.91 10.35 3.88
C THR A 69 -14.16 8.84 3.77
N GLY A 70 -13.97 8.23 2.60
CA GLY A 70 -14.10 6.79 2.40
C GLY A 70 -12.85 6.00 2.81
N PHE A 71 -12.92 4.67 2.77
CA PHE A 71 -11.85 3.75 3.17
C PHE A 71 -10.52 4.09 2.49
N LEU A 72 -10.57 4.44 1.20
CA LEU A 72 -9.37 4.65 0.38
C LEU A 72 -8.67 5.95 0.76
N GLY A 73 -9.42 7.05 0.88
CA GLY A 73 -8.89 8.32 1.38
C GLY A 73 -8.33 8.20 2.79
N LYS A 74 -9.05 7.51 3.69
CA LYS A 74 -8.61 7.22 5.06
C LYS A 74 -7.35 6.38 5.13
N THR A 75 -7.25 5.35 4.30
CA THR A 75 -6.07 4.47 4.21
C THR A 75 -4.87 5.20 3.64
N LEU A 76 -5.06 6.02 2.60
CA LEU A 76 -3.99 6.82 1.98
C LEU A 76 -3.58 8.06 2.78
N LYS A 77 -4.33 8.43 3.82
CA LYS A 77 -4.10 9.65 4.59
C LYS A 77 -2.62 9.88 4.98
N PRO A 78 -1.84 8.89 5.45
CA PRO A 78 -0.41 9.10 5.74
C PRO A 78 0.40 9.57 4.53
N LEU A 79 0.15 9.02 3.34
CA LEU A 79 0.77 9.45 2.08
C LEU A 79 0.36 10.88 1.70
N LEU A 80 -0.94 11.19 1.79
CA LEU A 80 -1.46 12.51 1.42
C LEU A 80 -0.92 13.60 2.36
N ASP A 81 -0.87 13.32 3.67
CA ASP A 81 -0.25 14.19 4.65
C ASP A 81 1.25 14.35 4.39
N PHE A 82 1.94 13.28 3.98
CA PHE A 82 3.38 13.32 3.71
C PHE A 82 3.76 14.30 2.58
N TYR A 83 2.92 14.43 1.54
CA TYR A 83 3.18 15.37 0.44
C TYR A 83 3.29 16.83 0.89
N THR A 84 2.66 17.20 2.00
CA THR A 84 2.69 18.57 2.54
C THR A 84 3.56 18.72 3.78
N LYS A 85 3.54 17.72 4.68
CA LYS A 85 4.14 17.82 6.02
C LYS A 85 5.51 17.16 6.15
N LYS A 86 5.88 16.27 5.22
CA LYS A 86 7.13 15.51 5.27
C LYS A 86 7.34 14.80 6.61
N THR A 87 6.33 14.04 7.03
CA THR A 87 6.32 13.28 8.28
C THR A 87 7.56 12.41 8.44
N GLU A 88 8.31 12.60 9.53
CA GLU A 88 9.49 11.80 9.84
C GLU A 88 9.12 10.36 10.21
N GLY A 89 9.98 9.41 9.84
CA GLY A 89 9.77 8.00 10.17
C GLY A 89 8.65 7.32 9.37
N PHE A 90 8.10 7.99 8.37
CA PHE A 90 7.19 7.42 7.37
C PHE A 90 7.95 7.11 6.07
N GLY A 91 7.55 6.05 5.38
CA GLY A 91 8.03 5.74 4.04
C GLY A 91 6.94 5.14 3.17
N TYR A 92 7.13 5.24 1.86
CA TYR A 92 6.21 4.69 0.87
C TYR A 92 6.92 4.21 -0.40
N LEU A 93 6.30 3.26 -1.09
CA LEU A 93 6.64 2.81 -2.43
C LEU A 93 5.34 2.62 -3.22
N LEU A 94 5.18 3.34 -4.32
CA LEU A 94 4.03 3.24 -5.22
C LEU A 94 4.48 2.56 -6.51
N TYR A 95 3.79 1.50 -6.91
CA TYR A 95 4.10 0.77 -8.13
C TYR A 95 2.87 0.59 -9.01
N ASN A 96 3.07 0.68 -10.32
CA ASN A 96 2.00 0.54 -11.31
C ASN A 96 2.63 0.32 -12.69
N ASP A 97 2.24 -0.72 -13.43
CA ASP A 97 2.64 -0.95 -14.82
C ASP A 97 1.97 0.02 -15.82
N GLN A 98 1.00 0.81 -15.35
CA GLN A 98 0.38 1.90 -16.09
C GLN A 98 0.36 3.16 -15.20
N PRO A 99 1.53 3.73 -14.85
CA PRO A 99 1.63 4.77 -13.83
C PRO A 99 1.01 6.11 -14.27
N PRO A 100 0.75 7.03 -13.33
CA PRO A 100 0.36 8.40 -13.68
C PRO A 100 1.50 9.12 -14.43
N LYS A 101 1.14 10.13 -15.22
CA LYS A 101 2.13 11.02 -15.85
C LYS A 101 3.01 11.69 -14.76
N PRO A 102 4.31 11.93 -15.02
CA PRO A 102 5.01 11.78 -16.31
C PRO A 102 5.64 10.40 -16.56
N TYR A 103 5.36 9.41 -15.72
CA TYR A 103 6.04 8.11 -15.79
C TYR A 103 5.45 7.21 -16.88
N SER A 104 6.27 6.26 -17.35
CA SER A 104 5.88 5.21 -18.30
C SER A 104 6.66 3.94 -17.97
N ALA A 105 5.96 2.84 -17.70
CA ALA A 105 6.57 1.57 -17.36
C ALA A 105 6.93 0.80 -18.64
N PRO A 106 8.17 0.30 -18.77
CA PRO A 106 8.51 -0.64 -19.83
C PRO A 106 7.73 -1.95 -19.70
N SER A 107 7.43 -2.60 -20.83
CA SER A 107 6.71 -3.88 -20.87
C SER A 107 7.48 -5.06 -20.23
N SER A 108 8.74 -4.86 -19.87
CA SER A 108 9.56 -5.84 -19.15
C SER A 108 9.23 -5.93 -17.65
N PHE A 109 8.49 -4.96 -17.09
CA PHE A 109 8.02 -4.98 -15.71
C PHE A 109 6.75 -5.82 -15.57
N GLY A 110 6.51 -6.35 -14.37
CA GLY A 110 5.33 -7.17 -14.10
C GLY A 110 4.04 -6.35 -14.13
N HIS A 111 2.98 -6.96 -14.66
CA HIS A 111 1.61 -6.42 -14.65
C HIS A 111 1.05 -6.40 -13.24
N SER A 112 1.43 -5.37 -12.49
CA SER A 112 1.19 -5.28 -11.06
C SER A 112 1.06 -3.82 -10.65
N LYS A 113 0.20 -3.56 -9.67
CA LYS A 113 -0.05 -2.22 -9.15
C LYS A 113 -0.32 -2.29 -7.65
N GLY A 114 0.16 -1.30 -6.91
CA GLY A 114 -0.04 -1.25 -5.48
C GLY A 114 0.62 -0.08 -4.77
N VAL A 115 0.29 0.01 -3.49
CA VAL A 115 0.79 1.00 -2.56
C VAL A 115 1.37 0.26 -1.36
N VAL A 116 2.63 0.55 -1.05
CA VAL A 116 3.31 0.12 0.17
C VAL A 116 3.54 1.37 1.00
N MET A 117 3.11 1.35 2.25
CA MET A 117 3.41 2.41 3.22
C MET A 117 3.82 1.75 4.52
N LEU A 118 4.76 2.36 5.25
CA LEU A 118 5.18 1.85 6.55
C LEU A 118 5.74 2.96 7.43
N ASP A 119 5.62 2.75 8.74
CA ASP A 119 6.31 3.49 9.78
C ASP A 119 7.29 2.55 10.52
N ARG A 120 7.73 2.90 11.74
CA ARG A 120 8.65 2.06 12.53
C ARG A 120 7.98 0.86 13.22
N SER A 121 6.65 0.80 13.23
CA SER A 121 5.85 -0.16 13.98
C SER A 121 5.07 -1.09 13.04
N PHE A 122 4.34 -0.51 12.09
CA PHE A 122 3.43 -1.17 11.17
C PHE A 122 3.60 -0.63 9.76
N GLY A 123 2.96 -1.30 8.83
CA GLY A 123 2.67 -0.71 7.53
C GLY A 123 1.50 -1.42 6.89
N LEU A 124 1.23 -1.06 5.65
CA LEU A 124 0.27 -1.75 4.83
C LEU A 124 0.84 -2.05 3.44
N TRP A 125 0.31 -3.12 2.85
CA TRP A 125 0.44 -3.40 1.43
C TRP A 125 -0.95 -3.46 0.81
N LEU A 126 -1.22 -2.53 -0.11
CA LEU A 126 -2.46 -2.40 -0.86
C LEU A 126 -2.20 -2.83 -2.30
N SER A 127 -2.64 -4.03 -2.68
CA SER A 127 -2.65 -4.47 -4.08
C SER A 127 -3.93 -4.00 -4.77
N HIS A 128 -3.84 -3.57 -6.03
CA HIS A 128 -5.03 -3.13 -6.78
C HIS A 128 -4.90 -3.33 -8.30
N SER A 129 -6.01 -3.12 -9.01
CA SER A 129 -6.05 -3.21 -10.49
C SER A 129 -6.12 -1.85 -11.21
N THR A 130 -6.30 -0.74 -10.49
CA THR A 130 -6.54 0.60 -11.07
C THR A 130 -5.31 1.22 -11.77
N PRO A 131 -5.34 1.46 -13.09
CA PRO A 131 -4.30 2.20 -13.80
C PRO A 131 -4.21 3.66 -13.33
N LYS A 132 -3.01 4.24 -13.39
CA LYS A 132 -2.69 5.64 -13.06
C LYS A 132 -3.02 6.03 -11.60
N PHE A 133 -3.17 5.03 -10.73
CA PHE A 133 -3.47 5.22 -9.32
C PHE A 133 -2.22 4.93 -8.45
N PRO A 134 -2.07 5.67 -7.33
CA PRO A 134 -2.72 6.96 -7.07
C PRO A 134 -2.26 8.01 -8.10
N THR A 135 -2.96 9.13 -8.19
CA THR A 135 -2.47 10.28 -8.97
C THR A 135 -1.13 10.76 -8.42
N TYR A 136 -0.31 11.37 -9.28
CA TYR A 136 1.05 11.74 -8.91
C TYR A 136 1.07 12.93 -7.94
N ARG A 137 1.52 12.69 -6.70
CA ARG A 137 1.76 13.71 -5.66
C ARG A 137 0.62 14.73 -5.51
N SER A 138 -0.61 14.24 -5.49
CA SER A 138 -1.82 15.03 -5.32
C SER A 138 -2.69 14.46 -4.20
N THR A 139 -3.47 15.32 -3.54
CA THR A 139 -4.53 14.92 -2.61
C THR A 139 -5.76 14.38 -3.34
N GLU A 140 -5.98 14.80 -4.60
CA GLU A 140 -6.96 14.20 -5.50
C GLU A 140 -6.46 12.84 -6.00
N PHE A 141 -6.44 11.85 -5.12
CA PHE A 141 -5.73 10.58 -5.30
C PHE A 141 -6.32 9.67 -6.38
N TRP A 142 -7.60 9.87 -6.75
CA TRP A 142 -8.33 8.98 -7.65
C TRP A 142 -8.23 9.43 -9.12
N PRO A 143 -7.78 8.56 -10.05
CA PRO A 143 -7.75 8.90 -11.47
C PRO A 143 -9.13 8.72 -12.11
N SER A 144 -9.61 9.71 -12.88
CA SER A 144 -10.89 9.62 -13.60
C SER A 144 -10.99 8.45 -14.57
N SER A 145 -9.87 7.97 -15.14
CA SER A 145 -9.83 6.76 -15.97
C SER A 145 -10.19 5.49 -15.19
N GLY A 146 -10.09 5.53 -13.86
CA GLY A 146 -10.53 4.47 -12.98
C GLY A 146 -12.04 4.26 -12.99
N ASN A 147 -12.84 5.25 -13.43
CA ASN A 147 -14.31 5.22 -13.34
C ASN A 147 -14.96 4.15 -14.24
N ALA A 148 -14.44 3.95 -15.45
CA ALA A 148 -15.10 3.13 -16.47
C ALA A 148 -15.27 1.66 -16.06
N ASN A 149 -14.19 1.04 -15.57
CA ASN A 149 -14.13 -0.41 -15.34
C ASN A 149 -14.23 -0.76 -13.86
N ALA A 150 -14.62 -2.00 -13.59
CA ALA A 150 -14.51 -2.59 -12.26
C ALA A 150 -13.05 -2.62 -11.81
N GLN A 151 -12.81 -2.43 -10.52
CA GLN A 151 -11.47 -2.49 -9.93
C GLN A 151 -11.51 -3.25 -8.61
N THR A 152 -10.43 -3.94 -8.30
CA THR A 152 -10.24 -4.64 -7.03
C THR A 152 -9.15 -3.99 -6.21
N PHE A 153 -9.32 -4.03 -4.89
CA PHE A 153 -8.32 -3.61 -3.92
C PHE A 153 -8.27 -4.65 -2.81
N LEU A 154 -7.06 -4.99 -2.37
CA LEU A 154 -6.81 -5.79 -1.17
C LEU A 154 -5.77 -5.06 -0.34
N CYS A 155 -6.14 -4.66 0.87
CA CYS A 155 -5.22 -4.06 1.84
C CYS A 155 -5.01 -5.03 2.98
N VAL A 156 -3.76 -5.18 3.41
CA VAL A 156 -3.43 -5.90 4.65
C VAL A 156 -2.45 -5.05 5.46
N THR A 157 -2.77 -4.89 6.75
CA THR A 157 -1.92 -4.26 7.75
C THR A 157 -0.91 -5.30 8.25
N PHE A 158 0.37 -4.99 8.17
CA PHE A 158 1.45 -5.88 8.58
C PHE A 158 2.31 -5.25 9.68
N PRO A 159 2.85 -6.05 10.61
CA PRO A 159 3.94 -5.56 11.46
C PRO A 159 5.17 -5.25 10.60
N TYR A 160 5.96 -4.24 11.02
CA TYR A 160 7.13 -3.76 10.27
C TYR A 160 8.08 -4.88 9.80
N GLN A 161 8.22 -5.94 10.60
CA GLN A 161 9.12 -7.06 10.31
C GLN A 161 8.79 -7.81 9.01
N GLN A 162 7.55 -7.76 8.51
CA GLN A 162 7.13 -8.40 7.26
C GLN A 162 7.63 -7.65 6.00
N PHE A 163 8.08 -6.41 6.12
CA PHE A 163 8.37 -5.56 4.96
C PHE A 163 9.66 -5.93 4.22
N LYS A 164 10.52 -6.73 4.84
CA LYS A 164 11.63 -7.38 4.15
C LYS A 164 11.09 -8.38 3.12
N GLU A 165 10.22 -9.29 3.56
CA GLU A 165 9.62 -10.34 2.73
C GLU A 165 8.69 -9.75 1.66
N ILE A 166 7.92 -8.70 1.99
CA ILE A 166 7.13 -7.95 1.00
C ILE A 166 8.04 -7.32 -0.07
N GLY A 167 9.17 -6.73 0.33
CA GLY A 167 10.15 -6.20 -0.64
C GLY A 167 10.72 -7.29 -1.56
N LEU A 168 10.96 -8.51 -1.05
CA LEU A 168 11.36 -9.65 -1.86
C LEU A 168 10.25 -10.07 -2.84
N GLN A 169 9.00 -10.15 -2.39
CA GLN A 169 7.86 -10.46 -3.26
C GLN A 169 7.74 -9.45 -4.41
N LEU A 170 7.86 -8.15 -4.11
CA LEU A 170 7.82 -7.08 -5.13
C LEU A 170 8.99 -7.14 -6.11
N LYS A 171 10.19 -7.53 -5.65
CA LYS A 171 11.33 -7.82 -6.52
C LYS A 171 11.00 -8.95 -7.50
N TYR A 172 10.41 -10.04 -7.02
CA TYR A 172 10.03 -11.19 -7.87
C TYR A 172 8.93 -10.85 -8.88
N ILE A 173 7.95 -10.05 -8.46
CA ILE A 173 6.93 -9.46 -9.34
C ILE A 173 7.56 -8.56 -10.41
N HIS A 174 8.78 -8.05 -10.17
CA HIS A 174 9.42 -7.01 -10.97
C HIS A 174 8.50 -5.78 -11.08
N ALA A 175 8.06 -5.30 -9.92
CA ALA A 175 7.12 -4.19 -9.81
C ALA A 175 7.75 -2.87 -10.28
N TYR A 176 7.05 -2.12 -11.14
CA TYR A 176 7.51 -0.81 -11.60
C TYR A 176 7.22 0.28 -10.56
N SER A 177 8.19 0.60 -9.71
CA SER A 177 8.09 1.66 -8.70
C SER A 177 8.12 3.05 -9.33
N PHE A 178 6.99 3.74 -9.48
CA PHE A 178 6.94 5.04 -10.15
C PHE A 178 7.24 6.23 -9.22
N ASP A 179 6.94 6.13 -7.92
CA ASP A 179 7.32 7.12 -6.89
C ASP A 179 7.56 6.42 -5.55
N SER A 180 8.52 6.91 -4.78
CA SER A 180 8.90 6.31 -3.50
C SER A 180 9.72 7.29 -2.66
N GLU A 181 9.47 7.30 -1.35
CA GLU A 181 10.34 7.92 -0.36
C GLU A 181 10.53 6.93 0.78
N ILE A 182 11.72 6.33 0.90
CA ILE A 182 12.00 5.27 1.86
C ILE A 182 13.17 5.72 2.74
N PRO A 183 12.97 5.92 4.06
CA PRO A 183 14.06 6.19 4.99
C PRO A 183 15.16 5.13 4.89
N LYS A 184 16.44 5.54 4.93
CA LYS A 184 17.60 4.61 4.84
C LYS A 184 17.62 3.51 5.90
N THR A 185 16.86 3.69 6.99
CA THR A 185 16.72 2.72 8.07
C THR A 185 15.68 1.63 7.77
N PHE A 186 14.93 1.73 6.67
CA PHE A 186 13.91 0.77 6.28
C PHE A 186 14.51 -0.39 5.47
N PRO A 187 13.76 -1.50 5.26
CA PRO A 187 14.30 -2.69 4.61
C PRO A 187 14.95 -2.39 3.25
N LYS A 188 16.19 -2.86 3.07
CA LYS A 188 16.97 -2.69 1.83
C LYS A 188 16.26 -3.28 0.60
N GLU A 189 15.40 -4.27 0.80
CA GLU A 189 14.60 -4.90 -0.24
C GLU A 189 13.62 -3.91 -0.87
N LEU A 190 13.01 -3.02 -0.08
CA LEU A 190 12.16 -1.95 -0.61
C LEU A 190 13.00 -0.90 -1.37
N HIS A 191 14.19 -0.56 -0.86
CA HIS A 191 15.13 0.30 -1.57
C HIS A 191 15.55 -0.30 -2.92
N CYS A 192 15.74 -1.62 -2.98
CA CYS A 192 16.06 -2.35 -4.19
C CYS A 192 14.95 -2.19 -5.24
N VAL A 193 13.69 -2.43 -4.87
CA VAL A 193 12.52 -2.28 -5.77
C VAL A 193 12.38 -0.83 -6.24
N ALA A 194 12.59 0.16 -5.36
CA ALA A 194 12.51 1.58 -5.71
C ALA A 194 13.48 1.99 -6.83
N GLN A 195 14.63 1.32 -6.97
CA GLN A 195 15.62 1.60 -8.01
C GLN A 195 15.23 1.11 -9.41
N ARG A 196 14.18 0.29 -9.54
CA ARG A 196 13.70 -0.31 -10.81
C ARG A 196 14.69 -1.24 -11.53
N SER A 197 15.92 -1.37 -11.04
CA SER A 197 16.97 -2.26 -11.55
C SER A 197 17.05 -3.59 -10.77
N CYS A 198 16.19 -3.76 -9.77
CA CYS A 198 16.19 -4.92 -8.89
C CYS A 198 15.20 -5.99 -9.36
N TYR A 199 15.71 -7.13 -9.77
CA TYR A 199 14.94 -8.31 -10.18
C TYR A 199 15.69 -9.60 -9.82
N PRO A 200 15.03 -10.76 -9.80
CA PRO A 200 15.70 -12.04 -9.58
C PRO A 200 16.70 -12.31 -10.71
N THR A 201 17.95 -12.56 -10.37
CA THR A 201 19.03 -12.86 -11.34
C THR A 201 19.35 -14.36 -11.42
N GLN A 202 18.85 -15.14 -10.47
CA GLN A 202 19.06 -16.58 -10.36
C GLN A 202 17.74 -17.29 -10.05
N LYS A 203 17.70 -18.59 -10.32
CA LYS A 203 16.58 -19.47 -9.95
C LYS A 203 16.46 -19.56 -8.41
N PRO A 204 15.25 -19.87 -7.89
CA PRO A 204 13.99 -20.04 -8.61
C PRO A 204 13.48 -18.71 -9.19
N TRP A 205 12.72 -18.76 -10.31
CA TRP A 205 12.12 -17.57 -10.93
C TRP A 205 10.76 -17.19 -10.32
N PHE A 206 10.44 -17.76 -9.16
CA PHE A 206 9.23 -17.51 -8.40
C PHE A 206 9.57 -17.41 -6.90
N SER A 207 8.64 -16.86 -6.13
CA SER A 207 8.71 -16.81 -4.67
C SER A 207 7.32 -17.01 -4.09
N VAL A 208 7.20 -17.90 -3.11
CA VAL A 208 5.96 -18.12 -2.35
C VAL A 208 6.25 -17.78 -0.90
N GLU A 209 5.54 -16.80 -0.36
CA GLU A 209 5.78 -16.31 0.99
C GLU A 209 4.50 -16.30 1.81
N ARG A 210 4.60 -16.76 3.06
CA ARG A 210 3.50 -16.72 4.03
C ARG A 210 3.69 -15.50 4.90
N LEU A 211 2.95 -14.44 4.60
CA LEU A 211 2.94 -13.19 5.35
C LEU A 211 1.90 -13.28 6.46
N ARG A 212 2.23 -12.69 7.62
CA ARG A 212 1.33 -12.65 8.77
C ARG A 212 0.93 -11.22 9.08
N SER A 213 -0.36 -10.93 9.03
CA SER A 213 -0.93 -9.62 9.31
C SER A 213 -0.76 -9.23 10.79
N ALA A 214 -1.09 -7.98 11.11
CA ALA A 214 -0.96 -7.43 12.46
C ALA A 214 -1.85 -8.15 13.49
N ALA A 215 -3.06 -8.57 13.11
CA ALA A 215 -3.96 -9.35 13.95
C ALA A 215 -3.69 -10.87 13.90
N GLY A 216 -2.73 -11.30 13.07
CA GLY A 216 -2.21 -12.67 13.08
C GLY A 216 -2.76 -13.59 11.99
N SER A 217 -3.65 -13.11 11.12
CA SER A 217 -4.12 -13.81 9.92
C SER A 217 -2.96 -14.09 8.96
N THR A 218 -3.01 -15.23 8.27
CA THR A 218 -1.96 -15.64 7.31
C THR A 218 -2.42 -15.39 5.88
N PHE A 219 -1.58 -14.68 5.12
CA PHE A 219 -1.76 -14.40 3.69
C PHE A 219 -0.62 -15.05 2.92
N THR A 220 -0.94 -15.85 1.90
CA THR A 220 0.09 -16.42 1.02
C THR A 220 0.23 -15.55 -0.22
N SER A 221 1.44 -15.03 -0.45
CA SER A 221 1.80 -14.26 -1.63
C SER A 221 2.54 -15.15 -2.62
N PHE A 222 2.10 -15.15 -3.88
CA PHE A 222 2.73 -15.88 -4.97
C PHE A 222 3.24 -14.87 -5.99
N ALA A 223 4.57 -14.83 -6.18
CA ALA A 223 5.22 -13.98 -7.17
C ALA A 223 5.91 -14.83 -8.23
N LYS A 224 5.73 -14.45 -9.49
CA LYS A 224 6.48 -15.01 -10.63
C LYS A 224 7.25 -13.89 -11.35
N TYR A 225 8.46 -14.21 -11.77
CA TYR A 225 9.24 -13.38 -12.67
C TYR A 225 9.02 -13.82 -14.12
N SER A 226 9.29 -12.95 -15.10
CA SER A 226 9.03 -13.21 -16.53
C SER A 226 9.75 -14.44 -17.10
N ARG A 227 10.81 -14.91 -16.43
CA ARG A 227 11.56 -16.13 -16.80
C ARG A 227 10.96 -17.42 -16.23
N PHE A 228 9.91 -17.32 -15.41
CA PHE A 228 9.15 -18.46 -14.93
C PHE A 228 8.41 -19.12 -16.09
N LYS A 229 8.53 -20.44 -16.24
CA LYS A 229 7.83 -21.20 -17.27
C LYS A 229 6.52 -21.74 -16.71
N ASP A 230 5.45 -21.66 -17.49
CA ASP A 230 4.14 -22.20 -17.11
C ASP A 230 4.26 -23.71 -16.79
N GLY A 231 3.81 -24.13 -15.59
CA GLY A 231 3.90 -25.50 -15.08
C GLY A 231 4.72 -25.68 -13.79
N GLU A 232 5.57 -24.71 -13.42
CA GLU A 232 6.47 -24.82 -12.24
C GLU A 232 5.79 -24.55 -10.86
N PHE A 233 4.49 -24.26 -10.79
CA PHE A 233 3.77 -23.98 -9.52
C PHE A 233 3.16 -25.22 -8.85
N TRP A 234 3.07 -26.36 -9.56
CA TRP A 234 2.26 -27.52 -9.13
C TRP A 234 3.09 -28.75 -8.74
N HIS A 235 4.30 -28.53 -8.21
CA HIS A 235 5.16 -29.58 -7.67
C HIS A 235 5.48 -29.32 -6.20
#